data_AF-A0A8D9E9Q5-F1
#
_entry.id   AF-A0A8D9E9Q5-F1
#
_cell.length_a   1.000
_cell.length_b   1.000
_cell.length_c   1.000
_cell.angle_alpha   90.00
_cell.angle_beta   90.00
_cell.angle_gamma   90.00
#
_symmetry.space_group_name_H-M   'P 1'
#
loop_
_entity.id
_entity.type
_entity.pdbx_description
1 polymer ?
#
loop_
_entity_poly.entity_id
_entity_poly.type
_entity_poly.pdbx_seq_one_letter_code
_entity_poly.pdbx_strand_id
1 'polypeptide(L)'
;RYLPNIHQCDQLRSHSRYLPNTHQCDQLRSHSRYLPNTHQCDQLRSHSRYLPNTHQCDQLRSHSRYLPNTHQCDQLRSHSRYLPNTHQCDQLRSHSRYLPNTHQCDQLRSHTVVTYPTPIIFI
;
A
#
# COMPACT_ATOMS: atom_id res chain seq x y z
N ARG A 1 7.46 26.30 1.90
CA ARG A 1 6.18 25.70 2.36
C ARG A 1 6.53 24.64 3.39
N TYR A 2 6.26 24.89 4.67
CA TYR A 2 6.47 23.92 5.74
C TYR A 2 5.49 22.77 5.52
N LEU A 3 5.98 21.59 5.17
CA LEU A 3 5.16 20.38 5.24
C LEU A 3 5.15 19.98 6.72
N PRO A 4 3.98 19.82 7.34
CA PRO A 4 3.93 19.38 8.73
C PRO A 4 4.67 18.04 8.84
N ASN A 5 5.55 17.93 9.84
CA ASN A 5 6.33 16.72 10.09
C ASN A 5 5.40 15.52 10.35
N ILE A 6 4.25 15.77 10.96
CA ILE A 6 3.22 14.79 11.24
C ILE A 6 1.88 15.37 10.80
N HIS A 7 1.10 14.58 10.08
CA HIS A 7 -0.29 14.90 9.77
C HIS A 7 -1.20 13.78 10.26
N GLN A 8 -2.18 14.16 11.06
CA GLN A 8 -3.20 13.28 11.62
C GLN A 8 -4.57 13.81 11.20
N CYS A 9 -5.45 12.92 10.74
CA CYS A 9 -6.82 13.28 10.39
C CYS A 9 -7.70 12.02 10.35
N ASP A 10 -8.96 12.14 10.75
CA ASP A 10 -9.89 11.01 10.69
C ASP A 10 -10.19 10.64 9.23
N GLN A 11 -10.42 11.65 8.39
CA GLN A 11 -10.73 11.45 6.97
C GLN A 11 -9.97 12.41 6.09
N LEU A 12 -9.29 11.88 5.08
CA LEU A 12 -8.63 12.67 4.05
C LEU A 12 -9.08 12.24 2.65
N ARG A 13 -9.57 13.22 1.88
CA ARG A 13 -9.74 13.07 0.43
C ARG A 13 -8.69 13.93 -0.26
N SER A 14 -7.65 13.28 -0.79
CA SER A 14 -6.58 13.98 -1.49
C SER A 14 -6.73 13.89 -3.00
N HIS A 15 -6.68 15.06 -3.64
CA HIS A 15 -6.60 15.24 -5.09
C HIS A 15 -5.31 15.96 -5.52
N SER A 16 -4.43 16.27 -4.56
CA SER A 16 -3.18 17.00 -4.77
C SER A 16 -1.98 16.22 -4.21
N ARG A 17 -0.76 16.61 -4.59
CA ARG A 17 0.44 15.96 -4.07
C ARG A 17 0.60 16.30 -2.59
N TYR A 18 0.78 15.29 -1.75
CA TYR A 18 0.98 15.43 -0.32
C TYR A 18 2.25 14.65 0.10
N LEU A 19 3.15 15.31 0.83
CA LEU A 19 4.46 14.76 1.26
C LEU A 19 4.77 15.07 2.73
N PRO A 20 3.97 14.59 3.70
CA PRO A 20 4.33 14.67 5.10
C PRO A 20 5.47 13.68 5.38
N ASN A 21 6.24 13.89 6.44
CA ASN A 21 7.19 12.86 6.86
C ASN A 21 6.42 11.65 7.44
N THR A 22 5.47 11.92 8.34
CA THR A 22 4.54 10.91 8.89
C THR A 22 3.10 11.31 8.62
N HIS A 23 2.29 10.35 8.18
CA HIS A 23 0.85 10.51 8.04
C HIS A 23 0.10 9.39 8.72
N GLN A 24 -0.90 9.76 9.51
CA GLN A 24 -1.83 8.84 10.12
C GLN A 24 -3.25 9.28 9.79
N CYS A 25 -4.09 8.36 9.36
CA CYS A 25 -5.51 8.64 9.17
C CYS A 25 -6.37 7.39 9.25
N ASP A 26 -7.59 7.51 9.73
CA ASP A 26 -8.48 6.36 9.76
C ASP A 26 -8.91 6.01 8.32
N GLN A 27 -9.25 7.03 7.52
CA GLN A 27 -9.70 6.84 6.14
C GLN A 27 -9.02 7.78 5.15
N LEU A 28 -8.30 7.21 4.19
CA LEU A 28 -7.72 7.94 3.07
C LEU A 28 -8.32 7.51 1.74
N ARG A 29 -8.86 8.49 1.00
CA ARG A 29 -9.17 8.35 -0.43
C ARG A 29 -8.24 9.24 -1.24
N SER A 30 -7.30 8.61 -1.95
CA SER A 30 -6.32 9.31 -2.78
C SER A 30 -6.58 9.10 -4.27
N HIS A 31 -6.59 10.21 -5.02
CA HIS A 31 -6.62 10.24 -6.49
C HIS A 31 -5.37 10.91 -7.07
N SER A 32 -4.36 11.15 -6.24
CA SER A 32 -3.13 11.89 -6.60
C SER A 32 -1.87 11.20 -6.11
N ARG A 33 -0.70 11.69 -6.53
CA ARG A 33 0.59 11.13 -6.08
C ARG A 33 0.81 11.44 -4.59
N TYR A 34 1.04 10.40 -3.80
CA TYR A 34 1.21 10.49 -2.34
C TYR A 34 2.51 9.79 -1.94
N LEU A 35 3.42 10.52 -1.29
CA LEU A 35 4.76 10.00 -0.93
C LEU A 35 5.18 10.44 0.49
N PRO A 36 4.58 9.88 1.53
CA PRO A 36 5.10 10.05 2.88
C PRO A 36 6.30 9.12 3.11
N ASN A 37 7.13 9.42 4.10
CA ASN A 37 8.11 8.43 4.55
C ASN A 37 7.39 7.30 5.28
N THR A 38 6.51 7.65 6.22
CA THR A 38 5.69 6.69 6.98
C THR A 38 4.22 7.00 6.80
N HIS A 39 3.43 5.98 6.45
CA HIS A 39 1.98 6.07 6.40
C HIS A 39 1.33 4.95 7.21
N GLN A 40 0.39 5.35 8.04
CA GLN A 40 -0.51 4.42 8.73
C GLN A 40 -1.95 4.83 8.42
N CYS A 41 -2.77 3.85 8.11
CA CYS A 41 -4.21 4.07 8.01
C CYS A 41 -5.02 2.81 8.20
N ASP A 42 -6.23 2.92 8.74
CA ASP A 42 -7.11 1.76 8.83
C ASP A 42 -7.62 1.39 7.44
N GLN A 43 -8.05 2.40 6.66
CA GLN A 43 -8.62 2.19 5.33
C GLN A 43 -8.02 3.11 4.28
N LEU A 44 -7.37 2.52 3.27
CA LEU A 44 -6.88 3.22 2.09
C LEU A 44 -7.58 2.78 0.82
N ARG A 45 -8.17 3.75 0.12
CA ARG A 45 -8.60 3.61 -1.26
C ARG A 45 -7.75 4.49 -2.17
N SER A 46 -6.87 3.87 -2.95
CA SER A 46 -5.99 4.54 -3.89
C SER A 46 -6.40 4.28 -5.34
N HIS A 47 -6.48 5.36 -6.13
CA HIS A 47 -6.67 5.33 -7.59
C HIS A 47 -5.49 5.96 -8.35
N SER A 48 -4.38 6.21 -7.66
CA SER A 48 -3.21 6.92 -8.17
C SER A 48 -1.89 6.29 -7.71
N ARG A 49 -0.76 6.84 -8.17
CA ARG A 49 0.56 6.33 -7.80
C ARG A 49 0.87 6.62 -6.33
N TYR A 50 1.14 5.58 -5.56
CA TYR A 50 1.38 5.66 -4.12
C TYR A 50 2.73 5.00 -3.79
N LEU A 51 3.68 5.75 -3.22
CA LEU A 51 5.03 5.27 -2.94
C LEU A 51 5.54 5.77 -1.57
N PRO A 52 5.10 5.17 -0.47
CA PRO A 52 5.69 5.42 0.83
C PRO A 52 6.97 4.59 1.01
N ASN A 53 7.85 4.98 1.91
CA ASN A 53 8.91 4.06 2.33
C ASN A 53 8.31 2.93 3.18
N THR A 54 7.51 3.30 4.18
CA THR A 54 6.82 2.35 5.05
C THR A 54 5.31 2.59 5.00
N HIS A 55 4.56 1.53 4.76
CA HIS A 55 3.10 1.55 4.81
C HIS A 55 2.55 0.46 5.71
N GLN A 56 1.68 0.86 6.61
CA GLN A 56 0.85 -0.04 7.39
C GLN A 56 -0.62 0.32 7.15
N CYS A 57 -1.43 -0.69 6.90
CA CYS A 57 -2.87 -0.50 6.88
C CYS A 57 -3.65 -1.78 7.14
N ASP A 58 -4.82 -1.66 7.76
CA ASP A 58 -5.68 -2.83 7.94
C ASP A 58 -6.29 -3.24 6.60
N GLN A 59 -6.79 -2.26 5.84
CA GLN A 59 -7.48 -2.50 4.56
C GLN A 59 -6.97 -1.60 3.44
N LEU A 60 -6.38 -2.20 2.41
CA LEU A 60 -5.97 -1.52 1.19
C LEU A 60 -6.78 -1.98 -0.02
N ARG A 61 -7.43 -1.02 -0.68
CA ARG A 61 -7.97 -1.18 -2.03
C ARG A 61 -7.22 -0.30 -3.02
N SER A 62 -6.37 -0.92 -3.83
CA SER A 62 -5.62 -0.23 -4.88
C SER A 62 -6.14 -0.54 -6.29
N HIS A 63 -6.37 0.51 -7.08
CA HIS A 63 -6.69 0.42 -8.52
C HIS A 63 -5.56 0.96 -9.40
N SER A 64 -4.40 1.20 -8.81
CA SER A 64 -3.28 1.92 -9.44
C SER A 64 -1.92 1.43 -8.93
N ARG A 65 -0.86 1.92 -9.60
CA ARG A 65 0.51 1.48 -9.31
C ARG A 65 0.90 1.83 -7.87
N TYR A 66 1.24 0.80 -7.11
CA TYR A 66 1.56 0.88 -5.69
C TYR A 66 2.93 0.24 -5.45
N LEU A 67 3.91 1.03 -4.99
CA LEU A 67 5.30 0.57 -4.80
C LEU A 67 5.89 1.11 -3.50
N PRO A 68 5.59 0.48 -2.36
CA PRO A 68 6.26 0.80 -1.10
C PRO A 68 7.60 0.06 -1.00
N ASN A 69 8.52 0.53 -0.17
CA ASN A 69 9.66 -0.32 0.18
C ASN A 69 9.19 -1.44 1.11
N THR A 70 8.48 -1.08 2.18
CA THR A 70 7.90 -2.03 3.12
C THR A 70 6.39 -1.85 3.21
N HIS A 71 5.65 -2.95 3.08
CA HIS A 71 4.21 -2.97 3.23
C HIS A 71 3.77 -4.04 4.22
N GLN A 72 2.91 -3.64 5.14
CA GLN A 72 2.17 -4.54 6.00
C GLN A 72 0.69 -4.22 5.86
N CYS A 73 -0.12 -5.25 5.66
CA CYS A 73 -1.56 -5.09 5.72
C CYS A 73 -2.32 -6.37 6.05
N ASP A 74 -3.42 -6.26 6.78
CA ASP A 74 -4.25 -7.43 7.04
C ASP A 74 -4.95 -7.87 5.74
N GLN A 75 -5.52 -6.91 5.00
CA GLN A 75 -6.28 -7.19 3.78
C GLN A 75 -5.88 -6.29 2.61
N LEU A 76 -5.36 -6.91 1.54
CA LEU A 76 -5.05 -6.23 0.28
C LEU A 76 -5.95 -6.70 -0.85
N ARG A 77 -6.66 -5.76 -1.47
CA ARG A 77 -7.31 -5.94 -2.77
C ARG A 77 -6.66 -5.06 -3.83
N SER A 78 -5.90 -5.67 -4.74
CA SER A 78 -5.26 -4.97 -5.85
C SER A 78 -5.89 -5.34 -7.20
N HIS A 79 -6.19 -4.31 -8.00
CA HIS A 79 -6.62 -4.43 -9.40
C HIS A 79 -5.58 -3.89 -10.38
N SER A 80 -4.37 -3.59 -9.91
CA SER A 80 -3.28 -3.15 -10.79
C SER A 80 -1.89 -3.49 -10.25
N ARG A 81 -0.84 -3.04 -10.95
CA ARG A 81 0.56 -3.36 -10.66
C ARG A 81 0.96 -2.99 -9.23
N TYR A 82 1.31 -4.01 -8.45
CA TYR A 82 1.73 -3.91 -7.07
C TYR A 82 3.14 -4.51 -6.90
N LEU A 83 4.10 -3.69 -6.47
CA LEU A 83 5.54 -3.95 -6.53
C LEU A 83 6.26 -3.46 -5.26
N PRO A 84 6.06 -4.12 -4.11
CA PRO A 84 6.79 -3.78 -2.90
C PRO A 84 8.18 -4.43 -2.90
N ASN A 85 9.13 -3.91 -2.13
CA ASN A 85 10.34 -4.72 -1.85
C ASN A 85 9.98 -5.82 -0.86
N THR A 86 9.38 -5.44 0.28
CA THR A 86 8.91 -6.36 1.32
C THR A 86 7.41 -6.23 1.50
N HIS A 87 6.72 -7.37 1.53
CA HIS A 87 5.29 -7.43 1.76
C HIS A 87 4.89 -8.51 2.76
N GLN A 88 4.09 -8.10 3.73
CA GLN A 88 3.43 -8.99 4.67
C GLN A 88 1.92 -8.74 4.60
N CYS A 89 1.14 -9.82 4.49
CA CYS A 89 -0.30 -9.75 4.63
C CYS A 89 -0.93 -10.98 5.26
N ASP A 90 -2.15 -10.83 5.79
CA ASP A 90 -2.95 -12.01 6.13
C ASP A 90 -3.72 -12.47 4.89
N GLN A 91 -4.30 -11.54 4.14
CA GLN A 91 -5.14 -11.83 2.99
C GLN A 91 -4.83 -10.94 1.79
N LEU A 92 -4.44 -11.58 0.68
CA LEU A 92 -4.20 -10.93 -0.61
C LEU A 92 -5.17 -11.42 -1.68
N ARG A 93 -5.93 -10.47 -2.25
CA ARG A 93 -6.69 -10.66 -3.49
C ARG A 93 -6.14 -9.78 -4.61
N SER A 94 -5.51 -10.39 -5.62
CA SER A 94 -4.97 -9.68 -6.79
C SER A 94 -5.64 -10.10 -8.10
N HIS A 95 -5.97 -9.12 -8.94
CA HIS A 95 -6.45 -9.31 -10.31
C HIS A 95 -5.43 -8.83 -11.36
N SER A 96 -4.16 -8.68 -10.96
CA SER A 96 -3.13 -8.11 -11.83
C SER A 96 -1.70 -8.41 -11.33
N ARG A 97 -0.72 -7.98 -12.11
CA ARG A 97 0.72 -8.18 -11.87
C ARG A 97 1.15 -7.81 -10.44
N TYR A 98 1.60 -8.82 -9.68
CA TYR A 98 2.08 -8.72 -8.30
C TYR A 98 3.51 -9.27 -8.22
N LEU A 99 4.49 -8.43 -7.85
CA LEU A 99 5.91 -8.75 -7.85
C LEU A 99 6.62 -8.16 -6.63
N PRO A 100 6.55 -8.81 -5.47
CA PRO A 100 7.37 -8.45 -4.32
C PRO A 100 8.77 -9.09 -4.41
N ASN A 101 9.79 -8.46 -3.83
CA ASN A 101 11.08 -9.13 -3.66
C ASN A 101 11.01 -10.19 -2.55
N THR A 102 10.37 -9.84 -1.43
CA THR A 102 10.07 -10.74 -0.31
C THR A 102 8.58 -10.66 0.03
N HIS A 103 7.97 -11.83 0.26
CA HIS A 103 6.54 -11.94 0.49
C HIS A 103 6.21 -12.99 1.53
N GLN A 104 5.39 -12.59 2.50
CA GLN A 104 4.73 -13.48 3.43
C GLN A 104 3.23 -13.19 3.35
N CYS A 105 2.44 -14.22 3.11
CA CYS A 105 1.00 -14.09 3.22
C CYS A 105 0.30 -15.39 3.55
N ASP A 106 -0.65 -15.34 4.49
CA ASP A 106 -1.38 -16.51 4.96
C ASP A 106 -2.37 -17.01 3.90
N GLN A 107 -3.04 -16.08 3.20
CA GLN A 107 -4.03 -16.40 2.17
C GLN A 107 -3.84 -15.59 0.89
N LEU A 108 -3.56 -16.29 -0.21
CA LEU A 108 -3.39 -15.68 -1.53
C LEU A 108 -4.47 -16.15 -2.51
N ARG A 109 -5.24 -15.19 -3.05
CA ARG A 109 -6.13 -15.38 -4.20
C ARG A 109 -5.70 -14.48 -5.35
N SER A 110 -5.03 -15.05 -6.35
CA SER A 110 -4.59 -14.32 -7.54
C SER A 110 -5.24 -14.87 -8.80
N HIS A 111 -5.77 -13.98 -9.65
CA HIS A 111 -6.25 -14.32 -10.99
C HIS A 111 -5.20 -14.07 -12.08
N THR A 112 -3.95 -13.77 -11.69
CA THR A 112 -2.85 -13.44 -12.61
C THR A 112 -1.49 -13.93 -12.09
N VAL A 113 -0.47 -13.84 -12.93
CA VAL A 113 0.91 -14.25 -12.60
C VAL A 113 1.43 -13.51 -11.38
N VAL A 114 1.84 -14.28 -10.39
CA VAL A 114 2.69 -13.82 -9.29
C VAL A 114 4.10 -14.35 -9.56
N THR A 115 5.09 -13.46 -9.63
CA THR A 115 6.49 -13.87 -9.77
C THR A 115 7.30 -13.34 -8.61
N TYR A 116 8.05 -14.22 -7.97
CA TYR A 116 8.96 -13.88 -6.88
C TYR A 116 10.40 -14.10 -7.36
N PRO A 117 11.31 -13.13 -7.17
CA PRO A 117 12.73 -13.34 -7.39
C PRO A 117 13.39 -14.14 -6.25
N THR A 118 12.71 -14.33 -5.11
CA THR A 118 13.19 -15.11 -3.94
C THR A 118 12.13 -16.13 -3.48
N PRO A 119 12.51 -17.21 -2.76
CA PRO A 119 11.54 -18.22 -2.31
C PRO A 119 10.50 -17.65 -1.32
N ILE A 120 9.26 -18.11 -1.44
CA ILE A 120 8.13 -17.75 -0.58
C ILE A 120 8.22 -18.55 0.72
N ILE A 121 8.00 -17.88 1.86
CA ILE A 121 7.68 -18.56 3.12
C ILE A 121 6.16 -18.46 3.29
N PHE A 122 5.47 -19.59 3.07
CA PHE A 122 4.12 -19.78 3.58
C PHE A 122 4.27 -20.23 5.03
N ILE A 123 3.67 -19.51 5.97
CA ILE A 123 3.57 -19.92 7.37
C ILE A 123 2.23 -20.63 7.54
#